data_AF-A0A8J5K370-F1
#
_entry.id   AF-A0A8J5K370-F1
#
_cell.length_a   1.000
_cell.length_b   1.000
_cell.length_c   1.000
_cell.angle_alpha   90.00
_cell.angle_beta   90.00
_cell.angle_gamma   90.00
#
_symmetry.space_group_name_H-M   'P 1'
#
loop_
_entity.id
_entity.type
_entity.pdbx_description
1 polymer ?
#
loop_
_entity_poly.entity_id
_entity_poly.type
_entity_poly.pdbx_seq_one_letter_code
_entity_poly.pdbx_strand_id
1 'polypeptide(L)'
;TAGKKFQVQQHLKTSKHIRLEAVKSNSAQKEQQLLLACSSKSGPDRSQFNADLCKAFVSADIPLHKLNNKCLKSFLEQYTGKKVPDESTL
;
A
#
# COMPACT_ATOMS: atom_id res chain seq x y z
N THR A 1 0.14 12.71 -43.68
CA THR A 1 1.63 12.76 -43.69
C THR A 1 2.22 11.54 -42.99
N ALA A 2 2.92 10.68 -43.72
CA ALA A 2 3.47 9.42 -43.23
C ALA A 2 4.47 9.55 -42.04
N GLY A 3 5.13 10.70 -41.90
CA GLY A 3 6.12 10.95 -40.84
C GLY A 3 5.60 10.95 -39.40
N LYS A 4 4.30 11.26 -39.18
CA LYS A 4 3.70 11.21 -37.83
C LYS A 4 3.55 9.77 -37.33
N LYS A 5 3.15 8.85 -38.22
CA LYS A 5 3.01 7.42 -37.90
C LYS A 5 4.37 6.78 -37.62
N PHE A 6 5.40 7.18 -38.37
CA PHE A 6 6.77 6.69 -38.16
C PHE A 6 7.33 7.06 -36.78
N GLN A 7 7.13 8.31 -36.34
CA GLN A 7 7.57 8.75 -35.01
C GLN A 7 6.89 7.98 -33.87
N VAL A 8 5.58 7.72 -33.98
CA VAL A 8 4.85 6.92 -32.99
C VAL A 8 5.39 5.49 -32.94
N GLN A 9 5.65 4.88 -34.11
CA GLN A 9 6.23 3.53 -34.15
C GLN A 9 7.65 3.47 -33.59
N GLN A 10 8.48 4.50 -33.80
CA GLN A 10 9.82 4.54 -33.22
C GLN A 10 9.79 4.75 -31.70
N HIS A 11 8.84 5.54 -31.19
CA HIS A 11 8.62 5.72 -29.76
C HIS A 11 8.25 4.39 -29.07
N LEU A 12 7.33 3.62 -29.66
CA LEU A 12 6.93 2.30 -29.14
C LEU A 12 8.10 1.29 -29.12
N LYS A 13 9.05 1.42 -30.05
CA LYS A 13 10.26 0.60 -30.13
C LYS A 13 11.42 1.12 -29.28
N THR A 14 11.23 2.23 -28.56
CA THR A 14 12.31 2.80 -27.73
C THR A 14 12.56 1.92 -26.52
N SER A 15 13.84 1.71 -26.18
CA SER A 15 14.30 0.84 -25.10
C SER A 15 13.69 1.14 -23.73
N LYS A 16 13.24 2.38 -23.51
CA LYS A 16 12.52 2.79 -22.29
C LYS A 16 11.15 2.09 -22.16
N HIS A 17 10.37 1.98 -23.26
CA HIS A 17 9.06 1.33 -23.26
C HIS A 17 9.20 -0.19 -23.08
N ILE A 18 10.08 -0.81 -23.85
CA ILE A 18 10.35 -2.27 -23.80
C ILE A 18 10.81 -2.68 -22.38
N ARG A 19 11.67 -1.87 -21.74
CA ARG A 19 12.13 -2.13 -20.37
C ARG A 19 11.01 -1.99 -19.34
N LEU A 20 10.09 -1.03 -19.50
CA LEU A 20 8.97 -0.85 -18.58
C LEU A 20 7.90 -1.93 -18.74
N GLU A 21 7.61 -2.37 -19.96
CA GLU A 21 6.69 -3.50 -20.20
C GLU A 21 7.24 -4.81 -19.66
N ALA A 22 8.53 -5.10 -19.83
CA ALA A 22 9.17 -6.29 -19.25
C ALA A 22 9.13 -6.31 -17.71
N VAL A 23 9.18 -5.14 -17.07
CA VAL A 23 9.06 -4.99 -15.60
C VAL A 23 7.61 -5.17 -15.13
N LYS A 24 6.63 -4.75 -15.92
CA LYS A 24 5.20 -4.85 -15.59
C LYS A 24 4.70 -6.31 -15.54
N SER A 25 5.18 -7.17 -16.43
CA SER A 25 4.81 -8.59 -16.48
C SER A 25 5.28 -9.40 -15.27
N ASN A 26 6.26 -8.91 -14.51
CA ASN A 26 6.79 -9.56 -13.30
C ASN A 26 6.24 -8.96 -11.99
N SER A 27 5.54 -7.82 -12.05
CA SER A 27 5.14 -7.04 -10.87
C SER A 27 3.66 -7.15 -10.50
N ALA A 28 2.79 -7.66 -11.39
CA ALA A 28 1.37 -7.81 -11.10
C ALA A 28 1.06 -8.72 -9.88
N GLN A 29 1.98 -9.63 -9.50
CA GLN A 29 1.86 -10.42 -8.26
C GLN A 29 2.67 -9.85 -7.09
N LYS A 30 3.59 -8.90 -7.34
CA LYS A 30 4.46 -8.31 -6.31
C LYS A 30 3.89 -7.02 -5.72
N GLU A 31 3.03 -6.30 -6.44
CA GLU A 31 2.43 -5.05 -5.95
C GLU A 31 1.56 -5.26 -4.71
N GLN A 32 0.86 -6.39 -4.61
CA GLN A 32 0.10 -6.74 -3.40
C GLN A 32 0.99 -7.24 -2.25
N GLN A 33 2.16 -7.82 -2.56
CA GLN A 33 3.04 -8.42 -1.57
C GLN A 33 3.96 -7.39 -0.89
N LEU A 34 4.27 -6.27 -1.54
CA LEU A 34 5.16 -5.25 -0.98
C LEU A 34 4.49 -4.46 0.16
N LEU A 35 3.18 -4.22 0.08
CA LEU A 35 2.41 -3.58 1.15
C LEU A 35 2.42 -4.44 2.43
N LEU A 36 2.38 -5.77 2.28
CA LEU A 36 2.41 -6.69 3.42
C LEU A 36 3.84 -6.89 3.98
N ALA A 37 4.87 -6.82 3.13
CA ALA A 37 6.27 -7.03 3.52
C ALA A 37 6.90 -5.85 4.30
N CYS A 38 6.30 -4.66 4.28
CA CYS A 38 6.76 -3.51 5.06
C CYS A 38 6.35 -3.56 6.55
N SER A 39 5.65 -4.62 6.97
CA SER A 39 5.46 -4.94 8.39
C SER A 39 6.80 -5.30 9.03
N SER A 40 7.57 -4.24 9.30
CA SER A 40 8.84 -4.27 9.99
C SER A 40 8.60 -4.99 11.31
N LYS A 41 9.40 -6.03 11.52
CA LYS A 41 9.44 -6.90 12.69
C LYS A 41 9.36 -6.09 13.99
N SER A 42 8.14 -5.85 14.46
CA SER A 42 7.85 -5.47 15.83
C SER A 42 7.47 -6.76 16.55
N GLY A 43 7.82 -6.90 17.83
CA GLY A 43 7.60 -8.15 18.57
C GLY A 43 6.19 -8.72 18.40
N PRO A 44 5.99 -10.03 18.64
CA PRO A 44 4.81 -10.79 18.23
C PRO A 44 3.46 -10.12 18.59
N ASP A 45 3.41 -9.32 19.65
CA ASP A 45 2.19 -8.66 20.12
C ASP A 45 1.80 -7.35 19.38
N ARG A 46 2.77 -6.60 18.83
CA ARG A 46 2.50 -5.30 18.16
C ARG A 46 2.11 -5.48 16.69
N SER A 47 2.75 -6.43 16.01
CA SER A 47 2.46 -6.73 14.61
C SER A 47 1.06 -7.31 14.43
N GLN A 48 0.61 -8.17 15.35
CA GLN A 48 -0.70 -8.81 15.27
C GLN A 48 -1.84 -7.80 15.52
N PHE A 49 -1.70 -6.94 16.53
CA PHE A 49 -2.69 -5.90 16.82
C PHE A 49 -2.95 -4.97 15.63
N ASN A 50 -1.88 -4.49 14.98
CA ASN A 50 -2.02 -3.60 13.83
C ASN A 50 -2.70 -4.31 12.65
N ALA A 51 -2.34 -5.57 12.39
CA ALA A 51 -2.97 -6.37 11.34
C ALA A 51 -4.47 -6.58 11.60
N ASP A 52 -4.85 -6.93 12.84
CA ASP A 52 -6.24 -7.13 13.23
C ASP A 52 -7.04 -5.83 13.19
N LEU A 53 -6.44 -4.71 13.62
CA LEU A 53 -7.04 -3.38 13.54
C LEU A 53 -7.33 -2.98 12.09
N CYS A 54 -6.34 -3.09 11.20
CA CYS A 54 -6.51 -2.78 9.78
C CYS A 54 -7.58 -3.68 9.15
N LYS A 55 -7.55 -4.99 9.45
CA LYS A 55 -8.54 -5.94 8.94
C LYS A 55 -9.96 -5.58 9.37
N ALA A 56 -10.16 -5.19 10.64
CA ALA A 56 -11.47 -4.78 11.15
C ALA A 56 -12.02 -3.56 10.41
N PHE A 57 -11.18 -2.54 10.20
CA PHE A 57 -11.56 -1.32 9.48
C PHE A 57 -11.94 -1.60 8.02
N VAL A 58 -11.12 -2.36 7.30
CA VAL A 58 -11.39 -2.74 5.91
C VAL A 58 -12.66 -3.60 5.81
N SER A 59 -12.85 -4.55 6.71
CA SER A 59 -14.03 -5.43 6.70
C SER A 59 -15.32 -4.69 7.02
N ALA A 60 -15.25 -3.58 7.76
CA ALA A 60 -16.37 -2.73 8.11
C ALA A 60 -16.60 -1.58 7.10
N ASP A 61 -15.83 -1.51 6.01
CA ASP A 61 -15.83 -0.41 5.05
C ASP A 61 -15.55 0.96 5.71
N ILE A 62 -14.68 0.97 6.74
CA ILE A 62 -14.29 2.19 7.47
C ILE A 62 -12.91 2.62 6.98
N PRO A 63 -12.77 3.84 6.42
CA PRO A 63 -11.48 4.36 6.01
C PRO A 63 -10.47 4.49 7.17
N LEU A 64 -9.23 4.05 6.95
CA LEU A 64 -8.16 4.10 7.97
C LEU A 64 -7.84 5.52 8.46
N HIS A 65 -8.03 6.56 7.65
CA HIS A 65 -7.82 7.95 8.07
C HIS A 65 -8.70 8.37 9.26
N LYS A 66 -9.77 7.62 9.56
CA LYS A 66 -10.59 7.86 10.76
C LYS A 66 -9.81 7.61 12.06
N LEU A 67 -8.73 6.82 12.03
CA LEU A 67 -7.84 6.60 13.17
C LEU A 67 -7.07 7.86 13.59
N ASN A 68 -6.93 8.86 12.70
CA ASN A 68 -6.37 10.16 13.05
C ASN A 68 -7.29 11.01 13.94
N ASN A 69 -8.55 10.61 14.10
CA ASN A 69 -9.42 11.26 15.07
C ASN A 69 -8.90 11.02 16.48
N LYS A 70 -8.52 12.10 17.18
CA LYS A 70 -7.94 12.04 18.53
C LYS A 70 -8.85 11.34 19.55
N CYS A 71 -10.17 11.48 19.44
CA CYS A 71 -11.12 10.83 20.34
C CYS A 71 -11.15 9.32 20.09
N LEU A 72 -11.25 8.89 18.83
CA LEU A 72 -11.21 7.47 18.47
C LEU A 72 -9.88 6.83 18.86
N LYS A 73 -8.77 7.52 18.59
CA LYS A 73 -7.43 7.06 18.94
C LYS A 73 -7.28 6.90 20.44
N SER A 74 -7.64 7.92 21.23
CA SER A 74 -7.57 7.86 22.69
C SER A 74 -8.47 6.77 23.27
N PHE A 75 -9.66 6.56 22.69
CA PHE A 75 -10.55 5.47 23.08
C PHE A 75 -9.89 4.11 22.85
N LEU A 76 -9.36 3.86 21.65
CA LEU A 76 -8.71 2.60 21.33
C LEU A 76 -7.48 2.37 22.23
N GLU A 77 -6.62 3.37 22.42
CA GLU A 77 -5.43 3.26 23.27
C GLU A 77 -5.79 3.00 24.74
N GLN A 78 -6.83 3.65 25.26
CA GLN A 78 -7.30 3.47 26.64
C GLN A 78 -7.81 2.05 26.91
N TYR A 79 -8.60 1.48 26.00
CA TYR A 79 -9.22 0.17 26.22
C TYR A 79 -8.37 -1.00 25.76
N THR A 80 -7.42 -0.80 24.84
CA THR A 80 -6.54 -1.88 24.36
C THR A 80 -5.20 -1.91 25.09
N GLY A 81 -4.80 -0.80 25.74
CA GLY A 81 -3.47 -0.65 26.33
C GLY A 81 -2.33 -0.64 25.28
N LYS A 82 -2.68 -0.64 23.99
CA LYS A 82 -1.75 -0.66 22.87
C LYS A 82 -1.75 0.71 22.20
N LYS A 83 -0.57 1.20 21.85
CA LYS A 83 -0.42 2.45 21.09
C LYS A 83 -0.94 2.25 19.68
N VAL A 84 -1.86 3.09 19.23
CA VAL A 84 -2.39 3.04 17.87
C VAL A 84 -1.42 3.80 16.95
N PRO A 85 -0.84 3.12 15.93
CA PRO A 85 0.03 3.78 14.97
C PRO A 85 -0.71 4.87 14.20
N ASP A 86 0.04 5.84 13.71
CA ASP A 86 -0.47 6.88 12.82
C ASP A 86 -0.83 6.28 11.45
N GLU A 87 -1.74 6.91 10.70
CA GLU A 87 -2.12 6.46 9.35
C GLU A 87 -0.89 6.31 8.44
N SER A 88 0.14 7.15 8.62
CA SER A 88 1.37 7.10 7.82
C SER A 88 2.27 5.90 8.17
N THR A 89 1.96 5.19 9.26
CA THR A 89 2.73 4.05 9.79
C THR A 89 1.99 2.71 9.58
N LEU A 90 0.74 2.74 9.10
CA LEU A 90 -0.10 1.56 8.83
C LEU A 90 -0.13 1.17 7.36
#